data_AF-A0A5S3YFN3-F1
#
_entry.id   AF-A0A5S3YFN3-F1
#
_cell.length_a   1.000
_cell.length_b   1.000
_cell.length_c   1.000
_cell.angle_alpha   90.00
_cell.angle_beta   90.00
_cell.angle_gamma   90.00
#
_symmetry.space_group_name_H-M   'P 1'
#
loop_
_entity.id
_entity.type
_entity.pdbx_description
1 polymer ?
#
loop_
_entity_poly.entity_id
_entity_poly.type
_entity_poly.pdbx_seq_one_letter_code
_entity_poly.pdbx_strand_id
1 'polypeptide(L)'
;KVWEQFKRVILVHGVRHNTDLTYQDSIHATAALFKQFTYIPLVTREHPEHGLRGRVTDLIDSGELQAHCKMNQLPDNSHFMICGNPQMVKDTTQLLLAQGFTRHRRAGSG
;
A
#
# COMPACT_ATOMS: atom_id res chain seq x y z
N LYS A 1 4.91 2.95 19.10
CA LYS A 1 5.45 2.11 18.00
C LYS A 1 4.33 1.86 16.98
N VAL A 2 4.62 1.55 15.69
CA VAL A 2 3.59 1.37 14.64
C VAL A 2 2.46 0.43 15.09
N TRP A 3 2.82 -0.70 15.70
CA TRP A 3 1.88 -1.72 16.18
C TRP A 3 0.95 -1.27 17.32
N GLU A 4 1.33 -0.23 18.07
CA GLU A 4 0.52 0.33 19.15
C GLU A 4 -0.37 1.48 18.65
N GLN A 5 0.01 2.13 17.56
CA GLN A 5 -0.64 3.33 17.04
C GLN A 5 -1.71 3.00 15.99
N PHE A 6 -1.55 1.89 15.26
CA PHE A 6 -2.42 1.55 14.15
C PHE A 6 -3.16 0.24 14.38
N LYS A 7 -4.49 0.28 14.23
CA LYS A 7 -5.35 -0.92 14.26
C LYS A 7 -5.13 -1.84 13.05
N ARG A 8 -4.61 -1.30 11.95
CA ARG A 8 -4.33 -2.03 10.71
C ARG A 8 -3.07 -1.44 10.05
N VAL A 9 -2.20 -2.32 9.58
CA VAL A 9 -0.98 -1.96 8.85
C VAL A 9 -0.97 -2.77 7.56
N ILE A 10 -1.06 -2.11 6.41
CA ILE A 10 -1.10 -2.77 5.10
C ILE A 10 0.21 -2.47 4.37
N LEU A 11 0.94 -3.52 4.01
CA LEU A 11 2.09 -3.42 3.11
C LEU A 11 1.66 -3.80 1.70
N VAL A 12 1.62 -2.81 0.81
CA VAL A 12 1.40 -3.03 -0.62
C VAL A 12 2.74 -3.06 -1.33
N HIS A 13 3.07 -4.16 -2.01
CA HIS A 13 4.36 -4.36 -2.68
C HIS A 13 4.15 -4.62 -4.17
N GLY A 14 4.30 -3.56 -4.97
CA GLY A 14 4.09 -3.62 -6.41
C GLY A 14 5.35 -3.93 -7.20
N VAL A 15 5.29 -4.94 -8.06
CA VAL A 15 6.39 -5.42 -8.90
C VAL A 15 5.95 -5.69 -10.34
N ARG A 16 6.90 -6.04 -11.22
CA ARG A 16 6.60 -6.37 -12.62
C ARG A 16 6.19 -7.83 -12.76
N HIS A 17 6.95 -8.72 -12.16
CA HIS A 17 6.80 -10.18 -12.25
C HIS A 17 6.71 -10.83 -10.86
N ASN A 18 6.11 -12.01 -10.74
CA ASN A 18 6.03 -12.78 -9.50
C ASN A 18 7.43 -13.03 -8.90
N THR A 19 8.43 -13.27 -9.75
CA THR A 19 9.83 -13.49 -9.35
C THR A 19 10.50 -12.27 -8.74
N ASP A 20 9.96 -11.07 -8.97
CA ASP A 20 10.48 -9.82 -8.40
C ASP A 20 10.01 -9.60 -6.95
N LEU A 21 9.08 -10.42 -6.45
CA LEU A 21 8.60 -10.39 -5.07
C LEU A 21 9.71 -10.87 -4.13
N THR A 22 10.59 -9.96 -3.74
CA THR A 22 11.65 -10.23 -2.78
C THR A 22 11.15 -10.19 -1.33
N TYR A 23 11.92 -10.78 -0.42
CA TYR A 23 11.68 -10.79 1.04
C TYR A 23 10.38 -11.45 1.50
N GLN A 24 9.76 -12.32 0.69
CA GLN A 24 8.48 -12.97 1.01
C GLN A 24 8.52 -13.66 2.37
N ASP A 25 9.55 -14.46 2.65
CA ASP A 25 9.67 -15.20 3.91
C ASP A 25 9.70 -14.26 5.13
N SER A 26 10.47 -13.18 5.06
CA SER A 26 10.56 -12.20 6.16
C SER A 26 9.26 -11.43 6.36
N ILE A 27 8.57 -11.09 5.27
CA ILE A 27 7.28 -10.40 5.31
C ILE A 27 6.21 -11.34 5.89
N HIS A 28 6.17 -12.60 5.47
CA HIS A 28 5.26 -13.61 5.99
C HIS A 28 5.52 -13.93 7.46
N ALA A 29 6.78 -14.01 7.88
CA ALA A 29 7.14 -14.13 9.30
C ALA A 29 6.62 -12.94 10.11
N THR A 30 6.68 -11.72 9.56
CA THR A 30 6.11 -10.53 10.21
C THR A 30 4.58 -10.62 10.30
N ALA A 31 3.91 -11.08 9.25
CA ALA A 31 2.46 -11.29 9.26
C ALA A 31 2.01 -12.34 10.29
N ALA A 32 2.82 -13.38 10.50
CA ALA A 32 2.56 -14.39 11.53
C ALA A 32 2.68 -13.82 12.96
N LEU A 33 3.54 -12.82 13.17
CA LEU A 33 3.75 -12.18 14.48
C LEU A 33 2.68 -11.11 14.80
N PHE A 34 2.22 -10.36 13.80
CA PHE A 34 1.33 -9.21 14.00
C PHE A 34 0.00 -9.37 13.28
N LYS A 35 -1.06 -9.70 14.01
CA LYS A 35 -2.41 -9.92 13.44
C LYS A 35 -2.98 -8.69 12.72
N GLN A 36 -2.55 -7.49 13.07
CA GLN A 36 -2.96 -6.26 12.38
C GLN A 36 -2.20 -5.99 11.07
N PHE A 37 -1.17 -6.78 10.75
CA PHE A 37 -0.39 -6.64 9.53
C PHE A 37 -1.01 -7.44 8.38
N THR A 38 -1.12 -6.83 7.22
CA THR A 38 -1.59 -7.47 5.99
C THR A 38 -0.62 -7.18 4.86
N TYR A 39 -0.17 -8.23 4.19
CA TYR A 39 0.70 -8.13 3.03
C TYR A 39 -0.09 -8.31 1.74
N ILE A 40 0.09 -7.42 0.77
CA ILE A 40 -0.61 -7.43 -0.52
C ILE A 40 0.42 -7.25 -1.65
N PRO A 41 0.87 -8.34 -2.29
CA PRO A 41 1.68 -8.25 -3.49
C PRO A 41 0.82 -7.78 -4.68
N LEU A 42 1.40 -6.91 -5.51
CA LEU A 42 0.80 -6.49 -6.78
C LEU A 42 1.73 -6.84 -7.95
N VAL A 43 1.20 -7.46 -9.00
CA VAL A 43 1.97 -7.84 -10.19
C VAL A 43 1.37 -7.19 -11.43
N THR A 44 2.22 -6.60 -12.29
CA THR A 44 1.71 -5.79 -13.42
C THR A 44 1.83 -6.46 -14.79
N ARG A 45 2.81 -7.34 -15.01
CA ARG A 45 3.11 -7.88 -16.34
C ARG A 45 2.68 -9.33 -16.57
N GLU A 46 2.13 -9.98 -15.54
CA GLU A 46 1.64 -11.36 -15.62
C GLU A 46 0.51 -11.61 -14.62
N HIS A 47 -0.01 -12.83 -14.58
CA HIS A 47 -0.99 -13.22 -13.58
C HIS A 47 -0.30 -13.39 -12.21
N PRO A 48 -0.80 -12.71 -11.16
CA PRO A 48 -0.24 -12.86 -9.83
C PRO A 48 -0.49 -14.27 -9.29
N GLU A 49 0.53 -14.89 -8.70
CA GLU A 49 0.35 -16.11 -7.90
C GLU A 49 -0.45 -15.82 -6.62
N HIS A 50 -0.22 -14.64 -6.05
CA HIS A 50 -0.90 -14.12 -4.87
C HIS A 50 -1.19 -12.61 -5.02
N GLY A 51 -2.24 -12.13 -4.36
CA GLY A 51 -2.57 -10.70 -4.31
C GLY A 51 -3.36 -10.21 -5.53
N LEU A 52 -3.00 -9.04 -6.07
CA LEU A 52 -3.76 -8.36 -7.11
C LEU A 52 -2.92 -8.10 -8.36
N ARG A 53 -3.59 -7.93 -9.50
CA ARG A 53 -2.94 -7.58 -10.77
C ARG A 53 -3.15 -6.09 -11.05
N GLY A 54 -2.08 -5.36 -11.32
CA GLY A 54 -2.16 -3.94 -11.72
C GLY A 54 -1.26 -3.01 -10.94
N ARG A 55 -1.29 -1.72 -11.29
CA ARG A 55 -0.57 -0.68 -10.56
C ARG A 55 -1.38 -0.25 -9.34
N VAL A 56 -0.68 0.16 -8.28
CA VAL A 56 -1.31 0.62 -7.04
C VAL A 56 -2.27 1.80 -7.27
N THR A 57 -1.94 2.71 -8.19
CA THR A 57 -2.80 3.86 -8.54
C THR A 57 -4.14 3.41 -9.08
N ASP A 58 -4.12 2.48 -10.03
CA ASP A 58 -5.30 2.01 -10.74
C ASP A 58 -6.21 1.21 -9.79
N LEU A 59 -5.60 0.41 -8.91
CA LEU A 59 -6.31 -0.39 -7.91
C LEU A 59 -6.92 0.44 -6.77
N ILE A 60 -6.31 1.59 -6.43
CA ILE A 60 -6.90 2.54 -5.48
C ILE A 60 -8.07 3.28 -6.13
N ASP A 61 -7.92 3.70 -7.39
CA ASP A 61 -8.93 4.45 -8.14
C ASP A 61 -10.17 3.59 -8.43
N SER A 62 -9.97 2.32 -8.81
CA SER A 62 -11.06 1.38 -9.06
C SER A 62 -11.75 0.86 -7.79
N GLY A 63 -11.14 1.05 -6.62
CA GLY A 63 -11.63 0.52 -5.35
C GLY A 63 -11.25 -0.95 -5.08
N GLU A 64 -10.55 -1.61 -6.00
CA GLU A 64 -10.16 -3.02 -5.87
C GLU A 64 -9.24 -3.27 -4.68
N LEU A 65 -8.31 -2.34 -4.38
CA LEU A 65 -7.44 -2.47 -3.22
C LEU A 65 -8.25 -2.42 -1.92
N GLN A 66 -9.20 -1.49 -1.83
CA GLN A 66 -10.09 -1.30 -0.69
C GLN A 66 -10.94 -2.56 -0.50
N ALA A 67 -11.56 -3.05 -1.58
CA ALA A 67 -12.35 -4.28 -1.56
C ALA A 67 -11.53 -5.49 -1.09
N HIS A 68 -10.29 -5.63 -1.59
CA HIS A 68 -9.37 -6.69 -1.15
C HIS A 68 -9.07 -6.60 0.35
N CYS A 69 -8.92 -5.39 0.88
CA CYS A 69 -8.75 -5.15 2.31
C CYS A 69 -10.07 -5.18 3.12
N LYS A 70 -11.19 -5.55 2.52
CA LYS A 70 -12.54 -5.51 3.12
C LYS A 70 -12.88 -4.13 3.67
N MET A 71 -12.63 -3.11 2.86
CA MET A 71 -12.94 -1.71 3.13
C MET A 71 -13.79 -1.17 1.97
N ASN A 72 -14.79 -0.34 2.28
CA ASN A 72 -15.58 0.33 1.24
C ASN A 72 -14.82 1.54 0.66
N GLN A 73 -14.02 2.20 1.49
CA GLN A 73 -13.16 3.32 1.13
C GLN A 73 -11.94 3.36 2.04
N LEU A 74 -10.92 4.15 1.68
CA LEU A 74 -9.79 4.41 2.58
C LEU A 74 -10.29 5.25 3.77
N PRO A 75 -10.06 4.83 5.02
CA PRO A 75 -10.49 5.60 6.19
C PRO A 75 -9.83 6.99 6.24
N ASP A 76 -10.57 8.00 6.70
CA ASP A 76 -10.07 9.40 6.78
C ASP A 76 -8.85 9.53 7.72
N ASN A 77 -8.70 8.64 8.70
CA ASN A 77 -7.56 8.58 9.61
C ASN A 77 -6.41 7.69 9.11
N SER A 78 -6.36 7.42 7.80
CA SER A 78 -5.29 6.65 7.18
C SER A 78 -4.02 7.49 7.06
N HIS A 79 -2.88 6.85 7.29
CA HIS A 79 -1.57 7.42 7.04
C HIS A 79 -0.87 6.60 5.95
N PHE A 80 -0.31 7.29 4.95
CA PHE A 80 0.32 6.66 3.80
C PHE A 80 1.82 6.93 3.79
N MET A 81 2.60 5.86 3.65
CA MET A 81 4.03 5.92 3.34
C MET A 81 4.22 5.41 1.93
N ILE A 82 4.74 6.26 1.03
CA ILE A 82 4.87 5.95 -0.39
C ILE A 82 6.36 5.92 -0.74
N CYS A 83 6.84 4.80 -1.26
CA CYS A 83 8.22 4.60 -1.67
C CYS A 83 8.28 3.85 -2.99
N GLY A 84 9.12 4.30 -3.92
CA GLY A 84 9.33 3.67 -5.21
C GLY A 84 9.81 4.66 -6.24
N ASN A 85 9.52 4.40 -7.51
CA ASN A 85 9.97 5.29 -8.58
C ASN A 85 9.28 6.68 -8.49
N PRO A 86 9.93 7.76 -8.97
CA PRO A 86 9.40 9.11 -8.81
C PRO A 86 8.01 9.34 -9.42
N GLN A 87 7.72 8.68 -10.55
CA GLN A 87 6.43 8.81 -11.22
C GLN A 87 5.30 8.20 -10.38
N MET A 88 5.50 6.98 -9.86
CA MET A 88 4.55 6.29 -8.99
C MET A 88 4.29 7.09 -7.71
N VAL A 89 5.34 7.64 -7.10
CA VAL A 89 5.20 8.47 -5.89
C VAL A 89 4.36 9.71 -6.20
N LYS A 90 4.64 10.39 -7.32
CA LYS A 90 3.87 11.57 -7.75
C LYS A 90 2.41 11.22 -7.99
N ASP A 91 2.13 10.19 -8.79
CA ASP A 91 0.77 9.83 -9.19
C ASP A 91 -0.07 9.36 -8.00
N THR A 92 0.49 8.49 -7.15
CA THR A 92 -0.20 8.03 -5.92
C THR A 92 -0.47 9.20 -4.97
N THR A 93 0.48 10.15 -4.85
CA THR A 93 0.27 11.34 -4.02
C THR A 93 -0.88 12.19 -4.56
N GLN A 94 -0.94 12.45 -5.87
CA GLN A 94 -2.02 13.24 -6.47
C GLN A 94 -3.38 12.56 -6.32
N LEU A 95 -3.44 11.24 -6.50
CA LEU A 95 -4.65 10.45 -6.29
C LEU A 95 -5.19 10.60 -4.86
N LEU A 96 -4.31 10.47 -3.85
CA LEU A 96 -4.70 10.62 -2.44
C LEU A 96 -5.11 12.05 -2.11
N LEU A 97 -4.44 13.07 -2.67
CA LEU A 97 -4.84 14.48 -2.50
C LEU A 97 -6.23 14.74 -3.11
N ALA A 98 -6.52 14.16 -4.28
CA ALA A 98 -7.84 14.27 -4.91
C ALA A 98 -8.95 13.58 -4.10
N GLN A 99 -8.60 12.54 -3.33
CA GLN A 99 -9.50 11.89 -2.36
C GLN A 99 -9.62 12.63 -1.01
N GLY A 100 -9.01 13.81 -0.87
CA GLY A 100 -9.13 14.65 0.33
C GLY A 100 -8.09 14.40 1.42
N PHE A 101 -7.12 13.50 1.21
CA PHE A 101 -6.00 13.35 2.13
C PHE A 101 -5.03 14.52 2.03
N THR A 102 -4.27 14.76 3.10
CA THR A 102 -3.29 15.85 3.14
C THR A 102 -1.87 15.31 3.25
N ARG A 103 -0.93 15.94 2.54
CA ARG A 103 0.48 15.60 2.66
C ARG A 103 1.02 16.02 4.03
N HIS A 104 1.58 15.07 4.77
CA HIS A 104 2.38 15.38 5.95
C HIS A 104 3.61 16.20 5.54
N ARG A 105 3.63 17.48 5.91
CA ARG A 105 4.84 18.28 5.90
C ARG A 105 5.50 18.12 7.26
N ARG A 106 6.79 17.75 7.29
CA ARG A 106 7.63 18.16 8.42
C ARG A 106 7.54 19.68 8.43
N ALA A 107 7.02 20.27 9.49
CA ALA A 107 7.14 21.72 9.67
C ALA A 107 8.63 22.05 9.48
N GLY A 108 8.94 22.79 8.43
CA GLY A 108 10.24 23.43 8.35
C GLY A 108 10.29 24.39 9.52
N SER A 109 11.32 24.29 10.33
CA SER A 109 11.72 25.37 11.23
C SER A 109 11.87 26.64 10.40
N GLY A 110 10.92 27.56 10.57
CA GLY A 110 10.84 28.89 9.98
C GLY A 110 9.79 29.67 10.74
#